data_AF-A0AAV6APF3-F1
#
_entry.id   AF-A0AAV6APF3-F1
#
_cell.length_a   1.000
_cell.length_b   1.000
_cell.length_c   1.000
_cell.angle_alpha   90.00
_cell.angle_beta   90.00
_cell.angle_gamma   90.00
#
_symmetry.space_group_name_H-M   'P 1'
#
loop_
_entity.id
_entity.type
_entity.pdbx_description
1 polymer ?
#
loop_
_entity_poly.entity_id
_entity_poly.type
_entity_poly.pdbx_seq_one_letter_code
_entity_poly.pdbx_strand_id
1 'polypeptide(L)'
;RAGTRTSPIDGGNLNRSFPGRPDGTVTQKIADYFTRTLLPLADIVLDFHSGGRTLDFVPFAAAHILPDKAQEAAGFAAVAAFAAPYSMRMLEIDAVGMYDTTAETLGKVFVTTELGGGGTATARTAGIAARGVANVLKHAGILAGPLQPAPTRWLDMPSGDCFAFAEDDGMIEYRVDLGDAVRAGDVLARIHSIGRTGLAPVEIRASLDGMLVARHSPGLVKAGDCAAVVGCPVD
;
A
#
# COMPACT_ATOMS: atom_id res chain seq x y z
N ARG A 1 21.50 7.37 10.16
CA ARG A 1 20.13 7.15 9.64
C ARG A 1 19.88 5.64 9.62
N ALA A 2 18.71 5.17 10.07
CA ALA A 2 18.46 3.73 10.24
C ALA A 2 17.95 3.01 8.97
N GLY A 3 17.15 3.68 8.13
CA GLY A 3 16.62 3.08 6.90
C GLY A 3 15.70 1.87 7.15
N THR A 4 15.09 1.78 8.33
CA THR A 4 14.24 0.66 8.76
C THR A 4 12.77 1.04 8.70
N ARG A 5 11.88 0.05 8.52
CA ARG A 5 10.43 0.23 8.59
C ARG A 5 9.98 0.65 9.98
N THR A 6 10.58 0.07 11.02
CA THR A 6 10.28 0.35 12.42
C THR A 6 11.33 1.24 13.05
N SER A 7 10.92 1.94 14.11
CA SER A 7 11.78 2.82 14.88
C SER A 7 12.96 2.03 15.50
N PRO A 8 14.21 2.51 15.36
CA PRO A 8 15.36 1.87 16.01
C PRO A 8 15.42 2.11 17.52
N ILE A 9 14.58 3.01 18.06
CA ILE A 9 14.59 3.39 19.48
C ILE A 9 13.77 2.39 20.31
N ASP A 10 12.63 1.97 19.77
CA ASP A 10 11.63 1.19 20.49
C ASP A 10 11.01 0.04 19.66
N GLY A 11 11.48 -0.17 18.43
CA GLY A 11 10.96 -1.20 17.53
C GLY A 11 9.54 -0.93 17.00
N GLY A 12 8.94 0.21 17.32
CA GLY A 12 7.56 0.52 16.99
C GLY A 12 7.33 0.69 15.49
N ASN A 13 6.26 0.07 14.98
CA ASN A 13 5.66 0.42 13.69
C ASN A 13 4.64 1.54 13.93
N LEU A 14 4.92 2.75 13.45
CA LEU A 14 4.07 3.91 13.68
C LEU A 14 2.65 3.68 13.13
N ASN A 15 2.52 3.10 11.93
CA ASN A 15 1.22 2.80 11.31
C ASN A 15 0.50 1.57 11.93
N ARG A 16 0.92 1.16 13.13
CA ARG A 16 0.26 0.17 14.01
C ARG A 16 0.22 0.64 15.47
N SER A 17 0.50 1.92 15.71
CA SER A 17 0.64 2.49 17.05
C SER A 17 -0.45 3.52 17.39
N PHE A 18 -1.40 3.80 16.49
CA PHE A 18 -2.49 4.74 16.73
C PHE A 18 -3.58 4.13 17.63
N PRO A 19 -4.31 4.92 18.44
CA PRO A 19 -4.24 6.38 18.61
C PRO A 19 -3.03 6.85 19.44
N GLY A 20 -2.12 5.96 19.84
CA GLY A 20 -0.96 6.30 20.66
C GLY A 20 -1.29 6.51 22.14
N ARG A 21 -0.24 6.84 22.91
CA ARG A 21 -0.33 7.21 24.33
C ARG A 21 0.75 8.26 24.67
N PRO A 22 0.43 9.35 25.40
CA PRO A 22 1.39 10.43 25.68
C PRO A 22 2.49 10.04 26.66
N ASP A 23 2.29 8.99 27.45
CA ASP A 23 3.22 8.41 28.41
C ASP A 23 3.87 7.11 27.91
N GLY A 24 3.61 6.72 26.66
CA GLY A 24 4.12 5.51 26.05
C GLY A 24 5.57 5.59 25.54
N THR A 25 5.90 4.66 24.64
CA THR A 25 7.18 4.68 23.92
C THR A 25 7.28 5.90 23.00
N VAL A 26 8.45 6.13 22.40
CA VAL A 26 8.65 7.26 21.47
C VAL A 26 7.65 7.21 20.30
N THR A 27 7.47 6.04 19.68
CA THR A 27 6.52 5.85 18.59
C THR A 27 5.08 6.11 19.04
N GLN A 28 4.69 5.65 20.24
CA GLN A 28 3.34 5.87 20.79
C GLN A 28 3.07 7.34 21.11
N LYS A 29 4.07 8.09 21.55
CA LYS A 29 3.98 9.54 21.80
C LYS A 29 3.80 10.33 20.50
N ILE A 30 4.47 9.92 19.42
CA ILE A 30 4.28 10.52 18.10
C ILE A 30 2.85 10.25 17.62
N ALA A 31 2.38 9.00 17.67
CA ALA A 31 1.01 8.65 17.29
C ALA A 31 -0.03 9.48 18.07
N ASP A 32 0.15 9.59 19.39
CA ASP A 32 -0.72 10.38 20.27
C ASP A 32 -0.78 11.87 19.90
N TYR A 33 0.38 12.47 19.60
CA TYR A 33 0.43 13.87 19.18
C TYR A 33 -0.28 14.10 17.84
N PHE A 34 -0.10 13.19 16.88
CA PHE A 34 -0.85 13.24 15.63
C PHE A 34 -2.36 13.13 15.89
N THR A 35 -2.78 12.17 16.72
CA THR A 35 -4.20 11.95 17.02
C THR A 35 -4.86 13.11 17.76
N ARG A 36 -4.27 13.59 18.85
CA ARG A 36 -4.92 14.56 19.73
C ARG A 36 -4.66 16.02 19.35
N THR A 37 -3.62 16.29 18.56
CA THR A 37 -3.21 17.67 18.25
C THR A 37 -3.27 17.99 16.76
N LEU A 38 -2.75 17.13 15.87
CA LEU A 38 -2.66 17.47 14.44
C LEU A 38 -3.92 17.10 13.65
N LEU A 39 -4.44 15.87 13.79
CA LEU A 39 -5.62 15.42 13.08
C LEU A 39 -6.86 16.31 13.29
N PRO A 40 -7.15 16.83 14.51
CA PRO A 40 -8.29 17.72 14.71
C PRO A 40 -8.23 19.01 13.86
N LEU A 41 -7.02 19.44 13.46
CA LEU A 41 -6.77 20.66 12.69
C LEU A 41 -6.77 20.43 11.17
N ALA A 42 -6.82 19.18 10.71
CA ALA A 42 -6.80 18.82 9.30
C ALA A 42 -8.21 18.52 8.79
N ASP A 43 -8.47 18.83 7.51
CA ASP A 43 -9.69 18.40 6.79
C ASP A 43 -9.42 17.18 5.89
N ILE A 44 -8.21 17.13 5.31
CA ILE A 44 -7.72 16.07 4.43
C ILE A 44 -6.34 15.60 4.88
N VAL A 45 -6.11 14.29 4.81
CA VAL A 45 -4.85 13.62 5.14
C VAL A 45 -4.38 12.87 3.89
N LEU A 46 -3.18 13.19 3.42
CA LEU A 46 -2.49 12.47 2.36
C LEU A 46 -1.26 11.80 2.97
N ASP A 47 -1.31 10.48 3.15
CA ASP A 47 -0.25 9.69 3.78
C ASP A 47 0.51 8.85 2.74
N PHE A 48 1.81 9.05 2.63
CA PHE A 48 2.62 8.40 1.60
C PHE A 48 3.18 7.08 2.08
N HIS A 49 2.80 5.99 1.40
CA HIS A 49 3.43 4.68 1.56
C HIS A 49 4.09 4.21 0.25
N SER A 50 4.93 3.20 0.45
CA SER A 50 5.61 2.39 -0.56
C SER A 50 5.96 1.07 0.12
N GLY A 51 6.25 0.02 -0.65
CA GLY A 51 6.51 -1.33 -0.13
C GLY A 51 7.74 -1.47 0.76
N GLY A 52 8.50 -0.40 1.00
CA GLY A 52 9.71 -0.43 1.79
C GLY A 52 10.72 -1.38 1.19
N ARG A 53 11.53 -2.07 2.02
CA ARG A 53 12.56 -3.01 1.54
C ARG A 53 12.03 -4.39 1.18
N THR A 54 10.80 -4.71 1.60
CA THR A 54 10.27 -6.08 1.54
C THR A 54 9.29 -6.28 0.41
N LEU A 55 8.60 -5.22 -0.02
CA LEU A 55 7.59 -5.29 -1.08
C LEU A 55 7.89 -4.28 -2.19
N ASP A 56 7.32 -4.52 -3.36
CA ASP A 56 7.23 -3.59 -4.47
C ASP A 56 5.82 -3.63 -5.06
N PHE A 57 5.30 -2.48 -5.48
CA PHE A 57 3.91 -2.28 -5.89
C PHE A 57 3.82 -1.58 -7.23
N VAL A 58 2.78 -1.86 -8.02
CA VAL A 58 2.36 -0.91 -9.06
C VAL A 58 2.02 0.43 -8.39
N PRO A 59 2.41 1.59 -8.95
CA PRO A 59 2.18 2.86 -8.27
C PRO A 59 0.70 3.22 -8.26
N PHE A 60 0.07 3.21 -7.08
CA PHE A 60 -1.33 3.53 -6.91
C PHE A 60 -1.60 4.55 -5.80
N ALA A 61 -2.75 5.21 -5.91
CA ALA A 61 -3.39 5.94 -4.81
C ALA A 61 -4.67 5.20 -4.40
N ALA A 62 -5.04 5.29 -3.13
CA ALA A 62 -6.14 4.52 -2.57
C ALA A 62 -6.95 5.31 -1.54
N ALA A 63 -8.20 4.91 -1.39
CA ALA A 63 -9.11 5.29 -0.33
C ALA A 63 -9.95 4.07 0.08
N HIS A 64 -10.45 4.09 1.31
CA HIS A 64 -11.21 2.99 1.86
C HIS A 64 -12.69 3.04 1.48
N ILE A 65 -13.30 1.86 1.41
CA ILE A 65 -14.74 1.70 1.48
C ILE A 65 -15.16 1.98 2.93
N LEU A 66 -16.02 2.98 3.13
CA LEU A 66 -16.43 3.47 4.45
C LEU A 66 -17.94 3.32 4.68
N PRO A 67 -18.38 3.22 5.95
CA PRO A 67 -19.79 3.30 6.30
C PRO A 67 -20.41 4.66 5.95
N ASP A 68 -19.67 5.76 6.16
CA ASP A 68 -20.08 7.10 5.73
C ASP A 68 -19.81 7.26 4.23
N LYS A 69 -20.89 7.24 3.44
CA LYS A 69 -20.81 7.33 1.98
C LYS A 69 -20.47 8.72 1.44
N ALA A 70 -20.66 9.77 2.22
CA ALA A 70 -20.21 11.10 1.83
C ALA A 70 -18.68 11.21 2.00
N GLN A 71 -18.15 10.71 3.13
CA GLN A 71 -16.71 10.63 3.36
C GLN A 71 -16.01 9.72 2.35
N GLU A 72 -16.57 8.55 2.07
CA GLU A 72 -16.10 7.62 1.02
C GLU A 72 -16.02 8.30 -0.35
N ALA A 73 -17.09 8.99 -0.77
CA ALA A 73 -17.13 9.68 -2.05
C ALA A 73 -16.07 10.80 -2.12
N ALA A 74 -15.86 11.53 -1.03
CA ALA A 74 -14.81 12.55 -0.95
C ALA A 74 -13.39 11.94 -1.05
N GLY A 75 -13.16 10.80 -0.39
CA GLY A 75 -11.92 10.03 -0.49
C GLY A 75 -11.62 9.58 -1.92
N PHE A 76 -12.61 8.97 -2.58
CA PHE A 76 -12.45 8.53 -3.98
C PHE A 76 -12.28 9.70 -4.95
N ALA A 77 -12.93 10.84 -4.72
CA ALA A 77 -12.70 12.05 -5.52
C ALA A 77 -11.27 12.57 -5.36
N ALA A 78 -10.72 12.55 -4.14
CA ALA A 78 -9.34 12.95 -3.89
C ALA A 78 -8.32 11.96 -4.48
N VAL A 79 -8.59 10.64 -4.46
CA VAL A 79 -7.80 9.62 -5.18
C VAL A 79 -7.81 9.86 -6.68
N ALA A 80 -8.98 10.13 -7.26
CA ALA A 80 -9.09 10.45 -8.68
C ALA A 80 -8.31 11.73 -9.04
N ALA A 81 -8.30 12.74 -8.15
CA ALA A 81 -7.49 13.93 -8.33
C ALA A 81 -5.99 13.64 -8.27
N PHE A 82 -5.52 12.80 -7.33
CA PHE A 82 -4.11 12.40 -7.23
C PHE A 82 -3.61 11.83 -8.57
N ALA A 83 -4.46 11.09 -9.28
CA ALA A 83 -4.21 10.60 -10.64
C ALA A 83 -2.90 9.79 -10.74
N ALA A 84 -2.73 8.80 -9.86
CA ALA A 84 -1.71 7.76 -10.03
C ALA A 84 -2.07 6.88 -11.24
N PRO A 85 -1.11 6.13 -11.83
CA PRO A 85 -1.41 5.21 -12.94
C PRO A 85 -2.44 4.13 -12.59
N TYR A 86 -2.58 3.82 -11.30
CA TYR A 86 -3.60 2.93 -10.76
C TYR A 86 -4.30 3.57 -9.57
N SER A 87 -5.56 3.21 -9.36
CA SER A 87 -6.36 3.64 -8.21
C SER A 87 -6.94 2.40 -7.54
N MET A 88 -6.82 2.28 -6.21
CA MET A 88 -7.29 1.11 -5.49
C MET A 88 -8.51 1.47 -4.64
N ARG A 89 -9.56 0.63 -4.71
CA ARG A 89 -10.62 0.59 -3.71
C ARG A 89 -10.20 -0.41 -2.65
N MET A 90 -9.99 0.06 -1.42
CA MET A 90 -9.53 -0.79 -0.33
C MET A 90 -10.69 -1.11 0.60
N LEU A 91 -10.95 -2.39 0.83
CA LEU A 91 -11.67 -2.84 2.01
C LEU A 91 -10.63 -3.12 3.09
N GLU A 92 -10.58 -2.28 4.12
CA GLU A 92 -9.62 -2.50 5.21
C GLU A 92 -10.03 -3.73 6.02
N ILE A 93 -9.12 -4.70 6.13
CA ILE A 93 -9.33 -6.00 6.78
C ILE A 93 -8.62 -6.10 8.14
N ASP A 94 -7.67 -5.21 8.42
CA ASP A 94 -6.91 -5.14 9.68
C ASP A 94 -6.77 -3.68 10.16
N ALA A 95 -7.91 -3.06 10.47
CA ALA A 95 -8.00 -1.64 10.84
C ALA A 95 -7.37 -1.28 12.21
N VAL A 96 -6.92 -2.26 13.00
CA VAL A 96 -6.53 -2.01 14.40
C VAL A 96 -5.16 -1.34 14.48
N GLY A 97 -5.12 -0.16 15.10
CA GLY A 97 -3.88 0.57 15.36
C GLY A 97 -3.39 1.44 14.20
N MET A 98 -4.19 1.54 13.15
CA MET A 98 -3.86 2.19 11.88
C MET A 98 -4.10 3.70 11.89
N TYR A 99 -3.25 4.44 11.18
CA TYR A 99 -3.36 5.90 11.08
C TYR A 99 -4.59 6.31 10.28
N ASP A 100 -4.81 5.63 9.16
CA ASP A 100 -5.97 5.69 8.28
C ASP A 100 -7.28 5.55 9.05
N THR A 101 -7.50 4.41 9.73
CA THR A 101 -8.68 4.21 10.61
C THR A 101 -8.89 5.36 11.59
N THR A 102 -7.80 5.88 12.18
CA THR A 102 -7.88 6.96 13.16
C THR A 102 -8.29 8.29 12.51
N ALA A 103 -7.75 8.62 11.35
CA ALA A 103 -8.13 9.81 10.58
C ALA A 103 -9.59 9.71 10.10
N GLU A 104 -9.97 8.55 9.56
CA GLU A 104 -11.31 8.31 9.02
C GLU A 104 -12.38 8.32 10.11
N THR A 105 -12.12 7.71 11.28
CA THR A 105 -13.02 7.76 12.44
C THR A 105 -13.23 9.19 12.96
N LEU A 106 -12.25 10.08 12.76
CA LEU A 106 -12.38 11.52 13.06
C LEU A 106 -13.04 12.31 11.92
N GLY A 107 -13.64 11.64 10.94
CA GLY A 107 -14.38 12.24 9.83
C GLY A 107 -13.50 12.91 8.77
N LYS A 108 -12.19 12.60 8.73
CA LYS A 108 -11.25 13.23 7.80
C LYS A 108 -11.29 12.55 6.45
N VAL A 109 -11.09 13.32 5.37
CA VAL A 109 -10.82 12.72 4.06
C VAL A 109 -9.42 12.12 4.10
N PHE A 110 -9.28 10.82 3.87
CA PHE A 110 -8.00 10.14 3.90
C PHE A 110 -7.65 9.59 2.52
N VAL A 111 -6.41 9.83 2.08
CA VAL A 111 -5.83 9.28 0.86
C VAL A 111 -4.48 8.69 1.21
N THR A 112 -4.24 7.47 0.76
CA THR A 112 -2.93 6.82 0.88
C THR A 112 -2.38 6.43 -0.49
N THR A 113 -1.12 6.05 -0.53
CA THR A 113 -0.44 5.66 -1.77
C THR A 113 0.46 4.47 -1.54
N GLU A 114 0.67 3.63 -2.56
CA GLU A 114 1.82 2.75 -2.65
C GLU A 114 2.56 3.10 -3.95
N LEU A 115 3.74 3.72 -3.86
CA LEU A 115 4.43 4.30 -5.03
C LEU A 115 5.70 3.54 -5.44
N GLY A 116 5.63 2.21 -5.39
CA GLY A 116 6.74 1.30 -5.65
C GLY A 116 7.27 0.66 -4.37
N GLY A 117 8.56 0.32 -4.33
CA GLY A 117 9.18 -0.31 -3.16
C GLY A 117 10.64 -0.71 -3.38
N GLY A 118 11.05 -1.85 -2.82
CA GLY A 118 12.44 -2.33 -2.85
C GLY A 118 13.46 -1.46 -2.10
N GLY A 119 13.00 -0.54 -1.26
CA GLY A 119 13.85 0.38 -0.49
C GLY A 119 14.47 1.48 -1.34
N THR A 120 13.88 1.77 -2.50
CA THR A 120 14.36 2.77 -3.45
C THR A 120 13.21 3.61 -4.03
N ALA A 121 13.54 4.62 -4.82
CA ALA A 121 12.61 5.38 -5.62
C ALA A 121 13.22 5.65 -7.00
N THR A 122 12.37 5.83 -8.01
CA THR A 122 12.79 6.17 -9.37
C THR A 122 12.34 7.58 -9.71
N ALA A 123 12.92 8.19 -10.76
CA ALA A 123 12.44 9.47 -11.28
C ALA A 123 10.95 9.43 -11.64
N ARG A 124 10.46 8.29 -12.15
CA ARG A 124 9.04 8.08 -12.46
C ARG A 124 8.18 8.09 -11.19
N THR A 125 8.53 7.33 -10.15
CA THR A 125 7.70 7.25 -8.93
C THR A 125 7.72 8.55 -8.14
N ALA A 126 8.87 9.24 -8.09
CA ALA A 126 8.95 10.59 -7.53
C ALA A 126 8.10 11.62 -8.31
N GLY A 127 8.09 11.53 -9.65
CA GLY A 127 7.25 12.37 -10.50
C GLY A 127 5.75 12.14 -10.28
N ILE A 128 5.33 10.89 -10.06
CA ILE A 128 3.95 10.54 -9.70
C ILE A 128 3.58 11.18 -8.36
N ALA A 129 4.44 11.04 -7.33
CA ALA A 129 4.20 11.64 -6.02
C ALA A 129 4.06 13.17 -6.10
N ALA A 130 5.01 13.84 -6.77
CA ALA A 130 5.01 15.30 -6.88
C ALA A 130 3.76 15.85 -7.59
N ARG A 131 3.36 15.23 -8.71
CA ARG A 131 2.11 15.58 -9.41
C ARG A 131 0.90 15.31 -8.52
N GLY A 132 0.86 14.15 -7.88
CA GLY A 132 -0.27 13.72 -7.05
C GLY A 132 -0.52 14.64 -5.86
N VAL A 133 0.53 15.02 -5.11
CA VAL A 133 0.43 16.03 -4.03
C VAL A 133 -0.16 17.33 -4.56
N ALA A 134 0.43 17.86 -5.65
CA ALA A 134 -0.01 19.13 -6.19
C ALA A 134 -1.49 19.09 -6.63
N ASN A 135 -1.93 17.97 -7.22
CA ASN A 135 -3.31 17.79 -7.60
C ASN A 135 -4.25 17.67 -6.39
N VAL A 136 -3.91 16.90 -5.35
CA VAL A 136 -4.74 16.79 -4.14
C VAL A 136 -4.88 18.15 -3.45
N LEU A 137 -3.79 18.92 -3.35
CA LEU A 137 -3.84 20.26 -2.78
C LEU A 137 -4.70 21.24 -3.60
N LYS A 138 -4.68 21.12 -4.94
CA LYS A 138 -5.57 21.89 -5.83
C LYS A 138 -7.03 21.46 -5.71
N HIS A 139 -7.27 20.15 -5.63
CA HIS A 139 -8.60 19.58 -5.41
C HIS A 139 -9.21 20.07 -4.10
N ALA A 140 -8.40 20.15 -3.04
CA ALA A 140 -8.80 20.70 -1.75
C ALA A 140 -8.91 22.25 -1.73
N GLY A 141 -8.62 22.94 -2.84
CA GLY A 141 -8.67 24.41 -2.93
C GLY A 141 -7.52 25.13 -2.20
N ILE A 142 -6.51 24.40 -1.73
CA ILE A 142 -5.34 24.95 -1.02
C ILE A 142 -4.36 25.58 -2.02
N LEU A 143 -4.14 24.92 -3.16
CA LEU A 143 -3.33 25.45 -4.26
C LEU A 143 -4.21 25.91 -5.42
N ALA A 144 -3.81 27.01 -6.06
CA ALA A 144 -4.46 27.49 -7.27
C ALA A 144 -4.01 26.73 -8.52
N GLY A 145 -4.82 26.84 -9.58
CA GLY A 145 -4.53 26.32 -10.92
C GLY A 145 -5.19 24.98 -11.22
N PRO A 146 -5.16 24.56 -12.49
CA PRO A 146 -5.87 23.36 -12.93
C PRO A 146 -5.17 22.09 -12.42
N LEU A 147 -5.96 21.04 -12.21
CA LEU A 147 -5.44 19.68 -12.02
C LEU A 147 -4.65 19.25 -13.26
N GLN A 148 -3.63 18.41 -13.04
CA GLN A 148 -2.94 17.70 -14.10
C GLN A 148 -3.45 16.26 -14.15
N PRO A 149 -4.52 15.97 -14.91
CA PRO A 149 -5.08 14.63 -14.97
C PRO A 149 -4.09 13.66 -15.61
N ALA A 150 -4.19 12.40 -15.22
CA ALA A 150 -3.52 11.28 -15.87
C ALA A 150 -4.48 10.08 -15.90
N PRO A 151 -4.38 9.20 -16.92
CA PRO A 151 -5.15 7.97 -16.93
C PRO A 151 -4.86 7.14 -15.68
N THR A 152 -5.91 6.62 -15.07
CA THR A 152 -5.82 5.65 -13.97
C THR A 152 -6.64 4.42 -14.32
N ARG A 153 -6.14 3.25 -13.92
CA ARG A 153 -6.91 2.00 -13.94
C ARG A 153 -7.37 1.71 -12.51
N TRP A 154 -8.67 1.57 -12.32
CA TRP A 154 -9.21 1.18 -11.03
C TRP A 154 -9.01 -0.31 -10.79
N LEU A 155 -8.65 -0.62 -9.55
CA LEU A 155 -8.39 -1.96 -9.05
C LEU A 155 -9.20 -2.16 -7.77
N ASP A 156 -9.65 -3.39 -7.57
CA ASP A 156 -10.34 -3.86 -6.38
C ASP A 156 -9.60 -5.06 -5.77
N MET A 157 -9.83 -5.32 -4.50
CA MET A 157 -9.30 -6.45 -3.75
C MET A 157 -10.45 -7.17 -3.03
N PRO A 158 -11.24 -7.97 -3.75
CA PRO A 158 -12.55 -8.43 -3.28
C PRO A 158 -12.49 -9.49 -2.16
N SER A 159 -11.36 -10.18 -1.98
CA SER A 159 -11.22 -11.22 -0.95
C SER A 159 -9.76 -11.48 -0.57
N GLY A 160 -9.56 -12.32 0.44
CA GLY A 160 -8.24 -12.84 0.82
C GLY A 160 -7.54 -13.66 -0.28
N ASP A 161 -8.28 -14.11 -1.30
CA ASP A 161 -7.71 -14.84 -2.45
C ASP A 161 -6.81 -13.94 -3.33
N CYS A 162 -6.82 -12.63 -3.09
CA CYS A 162 -5.87 -11.71 -3.69
C CYS A 162 -4.42 -11.97 -3.23
N PHE A 163 -4.21 -12.59 -2.06
CA PHE A 163 -2.89 -12.75 -1.46
C PHE A 163 -2.36 -14.16 -1.67
N ALA A 164 -1.14 -14.27 -2.18
CA ALA A 164 -0.41 -15.52 -2.28
C ALA A 164 0.80 -15.48 -1.33
N PHE A 165 0.84 -16.43 -0.38
CA PHE A 165 1.88 -16.52 0.64
C PHE A 165 2.89 -17.61 0.30
N ALA A 166 4.15 -17.40 0.68
CA ALA A 166 5.16 -18.44 0.65
C ALA A 166 4.90 -19.43 1.80
N GLU A 167 4.85 -20.72 1.50
CA GLU A 167 4.76 -21.78 2.53
C GLU A 167 6.13 -22.32 2.94
N ASP A 168 7.16 -22.02 2.15
CA ASP A 168 8.54 -22.47 2.34
C ASP A 168 9.54 -21.31 2.31
N ASP A 169 10.67 -21.50 2.98
CA ASP A 169 11.85 -20.64 2.84
C ASP A 169 12.59 -20.96 1.54
N GLY A 170 13.10 -19.94 0.84
CA GLY A 170 13.95 -20.19 -0.32
C GLY A 170 14.21 -18.98 -1.19
N MET A 171 14.78 -19.25 -2.37
CA MET A 171 15.02 -18.25 -3.40
C MET A 171 13.78 -18.13 -4.28
N ILE A 172 13.18 -16.94 -4.32
CA ILE A 172 11.99 -16.70 -5.14
C ILE A 172 12.36 -16.30 -6.57
N GLU A 173 11.67 -16.91 -7.53
CA GLU A 173 11.82 -16.66 -8.96
C GLU A 173 10.44 -16.35 -9.55
N TYR A 174 10.20 -15.08 -9.89
CA TYR A 174 8.92 -14.67 -10.48
C TYR A 174 8.75 -15.16 -11.92
N ARG A 175 7.51 -15.37 -12.32
CA ARG A 175 7.09 -15.78 -13.67
C ARG A 175 6.30 -14.70 -14.41
N VAL A 176 5.89 -13.67 -13.68
CA VAL A 176 5.15 -12.51 -14.15
C VAL A 176 5.70 -11.26 -13.46
N ASP A 177 5.59 -10.10 -14.11
CA ASP A 177 6.01 -8.82 -13.56
C ASP A 177 4.82 -7.97 -13.09
N LEU A 178 5.12 -6.93 -12.31
CA LEU A 178 4.12 -5.99 -11.81
C LEU A 178 3.36 -5.35 -12.98
N GLY A 179 2.03 -5.45 -12.96
CA GLY A 179 1.14 -4.97 -14.01
C GLY A 179 0.72 -6.03 -15.04
N ASP A 180 1.32 -7.21 -15.03
CA ASP A 180 0.92 -8.31 -15.92
C ASP A 180 -0.44 -8.89 -15.50
N ALA A 181 -1.24 -9.27 -16.50
CA ALA A 181 -2.50 -9.98 -16.30
C ALA A 181 -2.25 -11.46 -16.00
N VAL A 182 -3.04 -12.04 -15.10
CA VAL A 182 -2.95 -13.44 -14.67
C VAL A 182 -4.34 -14.07 -14.59
N ARG A 183 -4.41 -15.38 -14.78
CA ARG A 183 -5.61 -16.19 -14.57
C ARG A 183 -5.46 -17.07 -13.32
N ALA A 184 -6.59 -17.45 -12.74
CA ALA A 184 -6.62 -18.45 -11.68
C ALA A 184 -5.88 -19.73 -12.11
N GLY A 185 -4.95 -20.18 -11.27
CA GLY A 185 -4.09 -21.33 -11.52
C GLY A 185 -2.75 -21.00 -12.19
N ASP A 186 -2.56 -19.80 -12.76
CA ASP A 186 -1.28 -19.39 -13.33
C ASP A 186 -0.18 -19.38 -12.26
N VAL A 187 1.04 -19.78 -12.64
CA VAL A 187 2.20 -19.74 -11.74
C VAL A 187 2.71 -18.31 -11.66
N LEU A 188 2.61 -17.70 -10.48
CA LEU A 188 3.11 -16.35 -10.21
C LEU A 188 4.61 -16.33 -9.94
N ALA A 189 5.07 -17.31 -9.15
CA ALA A 189 6.45 -17.45 -8.75
C ALA A 189 6.80 -18.89 -8.39
N ARG A 190 8.09 -19.16 -8.28
CA ARG A 190 8.66 -20.43 -7.84
C ARG A 190 9.62 -20.21 -6.69
N ILE A 191 9.55 -21.06 -5.66
CA ILE A 191 10.48 -21.07 -4.54
C ILE A 191 11.47 -22.22 -4.75
N HIS A 192 12.75 -21.88 -4.86
CA HIS A 192 13.85 -22.83 -5.00
C HIS A 192 14.53 -23.07 -3.65
N SER A 193 14.85 -24.34 -3.37
CA SER A 193 15.63 -24.69 -2.17
C SER A 193 17.03 -24.07 -2.23
N ILE A 194 17.41 -23.36 -1.17
CA ILE A 194 18.76 -22.82 -0.99
C ILE A 194 19.70 -23.80 -0.27
N GLY A 195 19.16 -24.89 0.28
CA GLY A 195 19.93 -25.87 1.05
C GLY A 195 20.47 -27.04 0.22
N ARG A 196 19.79 -27.40 -0.89
CA ARG A 196 20.16 -28.56 -1.72
C ARG A 196 19.75 -28.34 -3.19
N THR A 197 20.62 -28.72 -4.12
CA THR A 197 20.33 -28.71 -5.56
C THR A 197 19.54 -29.95 -6.00
N GLY A 198 18.84 -29.86 -7.14
CA GLY A 198 18.16 -31.00 -7.77
C GLY A 198 16.74 -31.28 -7.27
N LEU A 199 16.23 -30.47 -6.35
CA LEU A 199 14.82 -30.50 -5.96
C LEU A 199 13.99 -29.67 -6.95
N ALA A 200 12.79 -30.14 -7.26
CA ALA A 200 11.82 -29.33 -8.00
C ALA A 200 11.38 -28.14 -7.13
N PRO A 201 11.21 -26.94 -7.71
CA PRO A 201 10.74 -25.78 -6.96
C PRO A 201 9.25 -25.89 -6.62
N VAL A 202 8.85 -25.22 -5.55
CA VAL A 202 7.45 -25.09 -5.13
C VAL A 202 6.82 -23.93 -5.91
N GLU A 203 5.62 -24.14 -6.47
CA GLU A 203 4.94 -23.13 -7.26
C GLU A 203 3.94 -22.34 -6.42
N ILE A 204 4.01 -21.01 -6.50
CA ILE A 204 2.99 -20.10 -5.97
C ILE A 204 2.07 -19.76 -7.13
N ARG A 205 0.77 -20.00 -6.96
CA ARG A 205 -0.24 -19.80 -8.01
C ARG A 205 -1.22 -18.69 -7.67
N ALA A 206 -1.79 -18.07 -8.70
CA ALA A 206 -2.90 -17.15 -8.54
C ALA A 206 -4.19 -17.90 -8.17
N SER A 207 -4.92 -17.40 -7.18
CA SER A 207 -6.22 -17.97 -6.78
C SER A 207 -7.40 -17.38 -7.55
N LEU A 208 -7.18 -16.28 -8.28
CA LEU A 208 -8.19 -15.55 -9.03
C LEU A 208 -7.61 -14.91 -10.30
N ASP A 209 -8.50 -14.53 -11.22
CA ASP A 209 -8.15 -13.75 -12.41
C ASP A 209 -7.90 -12.28 -12.04
N GLY A 210 -6.84 -11.68 -12.57
CA GLY A 210 -6.55 -10.28 -12.28
C GLY A 210 -5.23 -9.80 -12.83
N MET A 211 -4.54 -8.98 -12.04
CA MET A 211 -3.25 -8.37 -12.39
C MET A 211 -2.31 -8.43 -11.19
N LEU A 212 -1.02 -8.74 -11.39
CA LEU A 212 -0.05 -8.67 -10.31
C LEU A 212 0.17 -7.22 -9.87
N VAL A 213 -0.25 -6.86 -8.65
CA VAL A 213 -0.19 -5.48 -8.13
C VAL A 213 0.88 -5.28 -7.08
N ALA A 214 1.29 -6.35 -6.40
CA ALA A 214 2.37 -6.30 -5.42
C ALA A 214 3.18 -7.59 -5.45
N ARG A 215 4.45 -7.51 -5.08
CA ARG A 215 5.31 -8.68 -4.92
C ARG A 215 6.32 -8.49 -3.80
N HIS A 216 6.80 -9.59 -3.24
CA HIS A 216 8.01 -9.62 -2.43
C HIS A 216 9.21 -9.15 -3.25
N SER A 217 10.00 -8.25 -2.68
CA SER A 217 11.13 -7.61 -3.36
C SER A 217 12.47 -8.33 -3.16
N PRO A 218 12.84 -8.79 -1.94
CA PRO A 218 14.07 -9.54 -1.74
C PRO A 218 14.09 -10.86 -2.52
N GLY A 219 15.28 -11.30 -2.95
CA GLY A 219 15.43 -12.59 -3.64
C GLY A 219 15.22 -13.82 -2.75
N LEU A 220 15.19 -13.64 -1.42
CA LEU A 220 14.92 -14.69 -0.44
C LEU A 220 13.59 -14.43 0.26
N VAL A 221 12.74 -15.46 0.31
CA VAL A 221 11.47 -15.47 1.04
C VAL A 221 11.57 -16.37 2.26
N LYS A 222 10.72 -16.10 3.25
CA LYS A 222 10.43 -17.00 4.37
C LYS A 222 9.00 -17.50 4.28
N ALA A 223 8.75 -18.65 4.90
CA ALA A 223 7.39 -19.11 5.15
C ALA A 223 6.58 -18.04 5.89
N GLY A 224 5.41 -17.71 5.35
CA GLY A 224 4.52 -16.64 5.81
C GLY A 224 4.73 -15.29 5.15
N ASP A 225 5.79 -15.09 4.35
CA ASP A 225 5.95 -13.86 3.57
C ASP A 225 4.85 -13.79 2.48
N CYS A 226 4.25 -12.60 2.31
CA CYS A 226 3.36 -12.34 1.19
C CYS A 226 4.18 -12.24 -0.10
N ALA A 227 4.13 -13.27 -0.94
CA ALA A 227 4.92 -13.38 -2.14
C ALA A 227 4.33 -12.55 -3.30
N ALA A 228 3.01 -12.52 -3.43
CA ALA A 228 2.33 -11.80 -4.50
C ALA A 228 0.94 -11.36 -4.06
N VAL A 229 0.50 -10.23 -4.61
CA VAL A 229 -0.88 -9.76 -4.51
C VAL A 229 -1.45 -9.57 -5.92
N VAL A 230 -2.62 -10.14 -6.17
CA VAL A 230 -3.36 -10.00 -7.42
C VAL A 230 -4.55 -9.07 -7.18
N GLY A 231 -4.61 -7.97 -7.91
CA GLY A 231 -5.74 -7.03 -7.89
C GLY A 231 -6.68 -7.26 -9.07
N CYS A 232 -7.96 -7.04 -8.86
CA CYS A 232 -9.01 -7.20 -9.88
C CYS A 232 -9.28 -5.85 -10.56
N PRO A 233 -9.05 -5.72 -11.87
CA PRO A 233 -9.49 -4.54 -12.61
C PRO A 233 -10.99 -4.33 -12.49
N VAL A 234 -11.38 -3.08 -12.27
CA VAL A 234 -12.78 -2.65 -12.27
C VAL A 234 -12.97 -1.60 -13.36
N ASP A 235 -14.04 -1.77 -14.13
CA ASP A 235 -14.48 -0.82 -15.16
C ASP A 235 -15.10 0.45 -14.56
#